data_AF-A0A959Q8B4-F1
#
_entry.id   AF-A0A959Q8B4-F1
#
_cell.length_a   1.000
_cell.length_b   1.000
_cell.length_c   1.000
_cell.angle_alpha   90.00
_cell.angle_beta   90.00
_cell.angle_gamma   90.00
#
_symmetry.space_group_name_H-M   'P 1'
#
loop_
_entity.id
_entity.type
_entity.pdbx_description
1 polymer ?
#
loop_
_entity_poly.entity_id
_entity_poly.type
_entity_poly.pdbx_seq_one_letter_code
_entity_poly.pdbx_strand_id
1 'polypeptide(L)'
;TTTYTVELIDENGCPAEARVTVKVDRRKDIYAPNIFSPNGDGENDRFTLFARPGLVAEIHSLELFTRWGESVFLVENFQPNDPGAGWDGRFRGEALNPGVFAWLARIEFIDGTVEWYQGDVTLVR
;
A
#
# COMPACT_ATOMS: atom_id res chain seq x y z
N THR A 1 -5.72 -22.32 -5.62
CA THR A 1 -6.32 -22.35 -6.97
C THR A 1 -7.44 -23.36 -6.96
N THR A 2 -8.61 -22.98 -7.46
CA THR A 2 -9.80 -23.84 -7.50
C THR A 2 -10.34 -23.81 -8.93
N THR A 3 -10.66 -24.96 -9.51
CA THR A 3 -11.27 -25.04 -10.83
C THR A 3 -12.73 -25.42 -10.68
N TYR A 4 -13.62 -24.62 -11.25
CA TYR A 4 -15.04 -24.87 -11.34
C TYR A 4 -15.35 -25.46 -12.70
N THR A 5 -16.12 -26.53 -12.71
CA THR A 5 -16.63 -27.16 -13.93
C THR A 5 -18.12 -26.87 -14.02
N VAL A 6 -18.54 -26.34 -15.16
CA VAL A 6 -19.95 -26.17 -15.51
C VAL A 6 -20.28 -27.18 -16.58
N GLU A 7 -21.26 -28.04 -16.29
CA GLU A 7 -21.83 -28.98 -17.25
C GLU A 7 -23.16 -28.43 -17.74
N LEU A 8 -23.32 -28.44 -19.07
CA LEU A 8 -24.53 -28.02 -19.76
C LEU A 8 -25.03 -29.22 -20.58
N ILE A 9 -26.34 -29.42 -20.60
CA ILE A 9 -26.98 -30.38 -21.50
C ILE A 9 -27.97 -29.57 -22.33
N ASP A 10 -27.85 -29.64 -23.65
CA ASP A 10 -28.79 -28.96 -24.55
C ASP A 10 -30.12 -29.72 -24.67
N GLU A 11 -31.10 -29.12 -25.34
CA GLU A 11 -32.43 -29.72 -25.54
C GLU A 11 -32.39 -31.04 -26.34
N ASN A 12 -31.29 -31.31 -27.06
CA ASN A 12 -31.07 -32.54 -27.82
C ASN A 12 -30.27 -33.59 -27.03
N GLY A 13 -29.93 -33.32 -25.76
CA GLY A 13 -29.18 -34.22 -24.89
C GLY A 13 -27.67 -34.21 -25.12
N CYS A 14 -27.12 -33.23 -25.85
CA CYS A 14 -25.69 -33.10 -26.06
C CYS A 14 -25.03 -32.46 -24.83
N PRO A 15 -24.07 -33.13 -24.17
CA PRO A 15 -23.35 -32.55 -23.05
C PRO A 15 -22.22 -31.63 -23.53
N ALA A 16 -22.07 -30.49 -22.87
CA ALA A 16 -20.95 -29.59 -23.01
C ALA A 16 -20.34 -29.28 -21.63
N GLU A 17 -19.02 -29.18 -21.56
CA GLU A 17 -18.29 -28.86 -20.34
C GLU A 17 -17.49 -27.57 -20.54
N ALA A 18 -17.59 -26.65 -19.58
CA ALA A 18 -16.73 -25.47 -19.48
C ALA A 18 -16.00 -25.48 -18.14
N ARG A 19 -14.71 -25.15 -18.15
CA ARG A 19 -13.87 -25.07 -16.94
C ARG A 19 -13.40 -23.64 -16.71
N VAL A 20 -13.54 -23.15 -15.47
CA VAL A 20 -13.03 -21.85 -15.03
C VAL A 20 -12.07 -22.06 -13.86
N THR A 21 -10.80 -21.68 -14.03
CA THR A 21 -9.80 -21.78 -12.97
C THR A 21 -9.64 -20.45 -12.24
N VAL A 22 -10.00 -20.42 -10.96
CA VAL A 22 -9.81 -19.28 -10.06
C VAL A 22 -8.47 -19.42 -9.34
N LYS A 23 -7.56 -18.48 -9.56
CA LYS A 23 -6.29 -18.36 -8.83
C LYS A 23 -6.41 -17.26 -7.78
N VAL A 24 -6.02 -17.57 -6.55
CA VAL A 24 -5.93 -16.58 -5.46
C VAL A 24 -4.45 -16.24 -5.31
N ASP A 25 -4.08 -14.99 -5.63
CA ASP A 25 -2.75 -14.46 -5.34
C ASP A 25 -2.74 -13.97 -3.89
N ARG A 26 -1.97 -14.64 -3.03
CA ARG A 26 -1.86 -14.30 -1.59
C ARG A 26 -0.65 -13.43 -1.28
N ARG A 27 0.05 -12.93 -2.30
CA ARG A 27 1.23 -12.06 -2.10
C ARG A 27 0.77 -10.69 -1.60
N LYS A 28 1.31 -10.29 -0.45
CA LYS A 28 1.07 -9.00 0.20
C LYS A 28 2.18 -8.02 -0.18
N ASP A 29 2.18 -7.63 -1.45
CA ASP A 29 3.20 -6.72 -1.99
C ASP A 29 2.83 -5.28 -1.65
N ILE A 30 3.34 -4.81 -0.52
CA ILE A 30 3.35 -3.40 -0.12
C ILE A 30 4.66 -2.78 -0.58
N TYR A 31 4.57 -1.67 -1.30
CA TYR A 31 5.72 -0.89 -1.73
C TYR A 31 5.81 0.40 -0.92
N ALA A 32 6.96 0.61 -0.30
CA ALA A 32 7.33 1.86 0.34
C ALA A 32 8.56 2.42 -0.40
N PRO A 33 8.51 3.67 -0.92
CA PRO A 33 9.69 4.31 -1.49
C PRO A 33 10.81 4.43 -0.45
N ASN A 34 12.05 4.25 -0.87
CA ASN A 34 13.21 4.44 0.01
C ASN A 34 13.77 5.87 -0.04
N ILE A 35 13.34 6.68 -1.01
CA ILE A 35 13.78 8.07 -1.20
C ILE A 35 12.65 8.89 -1.81
N PHE A 36 12.56 10.17 -1.45
CA PHE A 36 11.61 11.11 -2.04
C PHE A 36 12.18 12.54 -2.00
N SER A 37 11.72 13.40 -2.91
CA SER A 37 12.26 14.73 -3.17
C SER A 37 11.11 15.75 -3.23
N PRO A 38 10.71 16.37 -2.10
CA PRO A 38 9.67 17.39 -2.07
C PRO A 38 10.16 18.72 -2.66
N ASN A 39 10.32 18.76 -3.98
CA ASN A 39 10.81 19.91 -4.76
C ASN A 39 9.67 20.60 -5.56
N GLY A 40 8.47 20.03 -5.58
CA GLY A 40 7.29 20.57 -6.22
C GLY A 40 7.20 20.33 -7.73
N ASP A 41 7.95 19.35 -8.26
CA ASP A 41 7.87 18.95 -9.68
C ASP A 41 6.74 17.95 -9.97
N GLY A 42 6.08 17.43 -8.93
CA GLY A 42 5.01 16.44 -9.02
C GLY A 42 5.50 14.99 -8.98
N GLU A 43 6.81 14.75 -8.97
CA GLU A 43 7.42 13.42 -8.96
C GLU A 43 8.09 13.13 -7.61
N ASN A 44 7.60 12.11 -6.90
CA ASN A 44 8.13 11.71 -5.59
C ASN A 44 8.17 12.86 -4.56
N ASP A 45 7.21 13.79 -4.65
CA ASP A 45 7.11 14.92 -3.71
C ASP A 45 6.61 14.50 -2.31
N ARG A 46 6.01 13.31 -2.21
CA ARG A 46 5.41 12.81 -0.98
C ARG A 46 5.75 11.35 -0.73
N PHE A 47 6.02 11.02 0.51
CA PHE A 47 6.19 9.65 0.97
C PHE A 47 4.84 9.07 1.43
N THR A 48 4.42 7.96 0.81
CA THR A 48 3.23 7.18 1.17
C THR A 48 3.46 5.71 0.80
N LEU A 49 2.49 4.86 1.14
CA LEU A 49 2.52 3.44 0.83
C LEU A 49 1.69 3.10 -0.41
N PHE A 50 2.19 2.18 -1.21
CA PHE A 50 1.57 1.73 -2.44
C PHE A 50 1.28 0.23 -2.37
N ALA A 51 0.18 -0.17 -2.98
CA ALA A 51 -0.24 -1.56 -3.01
C ALA A 51 -1.04 -1.84 -4.29
N ARG A 52 -1.06 -3.10 -4.72
CA ARG A 52 -1.92 -3.49 -5.85
C ARG A 52 -3.39 -3.21 -5.52
N PRO A 53 -4.21 -2.79 -6.51
CA PRO A 53 -5.64 -2.56 -6.29
C PRO A 53 -6.33 -3.81 -5.71
N GLY A 54 -7.16 -3.61 -4.69
CA GLY A 54 -7.92 -4.68 -4.05
C GLY A 54 -7.12 -5.60 -3.12
N LEU A 55 -5.86 -5.27 -2.79
CA LEU A 55 -5.07 -6.03 -1.80
C LEU A 55 -5.30 -5.53 -0.37
N VAL A 56 -5.30 -4.21 -0.20
CA VAL A 56 -5.43 -3.53 1.09
C VAL A 56 -6.86 -3.08 1.27
N ALA A 57 -7.43 -3.32 2.46
CA ALA A 57 -8.72 -2.79 2.85
C ALA A 57 -8.56 -1.35 3.38
N GLU A 58 -7.60 -1.12 4.28
CA GLU A 58 -7.30 0.18 4.86
C GLU A 58 -5.88 0.23 5.44
N ILE A 59 -5.22 1.39 5.35
CA ILE A 59 -4.03 1.67 6.16
C ILE A 59 -4.51 2.39 7.41
N HIS A 60 -4.50 1.69 8.54
CA HIS A 60 -4.91 2.23 9.83
C HIS A 60 -4.01 3.38 10.27
N SER A 61 -2.70 3.24 10.09
CA SER A 61 -1.75 4.30 10.41
C SER A 61 -0.48 4.22 9.58
N LEU A 62 0.10 5.38 9.31
CA LEU A 62 1.48 5.56 8.86
C LEU A 62 2.10 6.69 9.71
N GLU A 63 3.13 6.35 10.46
CA GLU A 63 3.85 7.27 11.34
C GLU A 63 5.33 7.34 10.93
N LEU A 64 5.90 8.54 10.93
CA LEU A 64 7.31 8.78 10.64
C LEU A 64 8.02 9.42 11.82
N PHE A 65 9.26 9.02 12.01
CA PHE A 65 10.10 9.43 13.12
C PHE A 65 11.46 9.93 12.64
N THR A 66 12.00 10.93 13.34
CA THR A 66 13.42 11.25 13.25
C THR A 66 14.29 10.09 13.76
N ARG A 67 15.59 10.13 13.48
CA ARG A 67 16.56 9.16 14.06
C ARG A 67 16.59 9.14 15.59
N TRP A 68 16.03 10.16 16.24
CA TRP A 68 15.95 10.29 17.69
C TRP A 68 14.59 9.86 18.28
N GLY A 69 13.67 9.38 17.43
CA GLY A 69 12.35 8.90 17.85
C GLY A 69 11.28 9.97 17.98
N GLU A 70 11.55 11.23 17.59
CA GLU A 70 10.49 12.25 17.52
C GLU A 70 9.58 11.96 16.33
N SER A 71 8.27 11.80 16.58
CA SER A 71 7.25 11.67 15.55
C SER A 71 7.10 12.99 14.78
N VAL A 72 7.32 12.94 13.47
CA VAL A 72 7.26 14.10 12.57
C VAL A 72 6.02 14.10 11.68
N PHE A 73 5.37 12.95 11.56
CA PHE A 73 4.18 12.80 10.72
C PHE A 73 3.36 11.62 11.22
N LEU A 74 2.05 11.79 11.23
CA LEU A 74 1.07 10.73 11.48
C LEU A 74 -0.11 10.98 10.55
N VAL A 75 -0.51 9.94 9.84
CA VAL A 75 -1.77 9.88 9.10
C VAL A 75 -2.47 8.57 9.45
N GLU A 76 -3.79 8.63 9.57
CA GLU A 76 -4.61 7.49 9.97
C GLU A 76 -5.75 7.28 8.97
N ASN A 77 -6.19 6.02 8.85
CA ASN A 77 -7.38 5.60 8.10
C ASN A 77 -7.43 6.15 6.67
N PHE A 78 -6.44 5.75 5.86
CA PHE A 78 -6.34 6.17 4.46
C PHE A 78 -6.10 4.98 3.53
N GLN A 79 -6.30 5.20 2.23
CA GLN A 79 -6.09 4.18 1.21
C GLN A 79 -4.66 4.21 0.67
N PRO A 80 -4.06 3.07 0.30
CA PRO A 80 -2.78 3.06 -0.38
C PRO A 80 -2.89 3.76 -1.74
N ASN A 81 -1.75 4.17 -2.29
CA ASN A 81 -1.66 4.88 -3.56
C ASN A 81 -2.36 6.25 -3.55
N ASP A 82 -2.58 6.85 -2.38
CA ASP A 82 -3.01 8.23 -2.24
C ASP A 82 -1.81 9.13 -1.87
N PRO A 83 -1.27 9.90 -2.82
CA PRO A 83 -0.23 10.87 -2.53
C PRO A 83 -0.72 11.99 -1.61
N GLY A 84 -2.01 12.34 -1.61
CA GLY A 84 -2.58 13.39 -0.77
C GLY A 84 -2.48 13.08 0.73
N ALA A 85 -2.50 11.79 1.08
CA ALA A 85 -2.26 11.29 2.43
C ALA A 85 -0.76 11.17 2.78
N GLY A 86 0.15 11.43 1.84
CA GLY A 86 1.59 11.27 2.03
C GLY A 86 2.28 12.46 2.70
N TRP A 87 3.42 12.19 3.32
CA TRP A 87 4.27 13.18 3.98
C TRP A 87 5.11 13.96 2.97
N ASP A 88 5.11 15.29 3.06
CA ASP A 88 5.81 16.21 2.15
C ASP A 88 7.18 16.69 2.67
N GLY A 89 7.72 16.04 3.71
CA GLY A 89 9.00 16.44 4.30
C GLY A 89 8.93 17.64 5.24
N ARG A 90 7.72 18.10 5.62
CA ARG A 90 7.54 19.20 6.57
C ARG A 90 7.18 18.71 7.96
N PHE A 91 7.59 19.46 8.98
CA PHE A 91 7.18 19.26 10.36
C PHE A 91 6.95 20.63 11.02
N ARG A 92 5.79 20.78 11.68
CA ARG A 92 5.38 22.05 12.31
C ARG A 92 5.45 23.27 11.38
N GLY A 93 5.15 23.08 10.09
CA GLY A 93 5.18 24.12 9.06
C GLY A 93 6.55 24.37 8.42
N GLU A 94 7.63 23.85 9.01
CA GLU A 94 8.99 24.01 8.51
C GLU A 94 9.42 22.82 7.67
N ALA A 95 10.25 23.08 6.66
CA ALA A 95 10.80 22.04 5.81
C ALA A 95 11.99 21.37 6.53
N LEU A 96 11.94 20.05 6.74
CA LEU A 96 13.02 19.34 7.45
C LEU A 96 14.27 19.22 6.58
N ASN A 97 15.45 19.14 7.19
CA ASN A 97 16.70 18.94 6.46
C ASN A 97 16.77 17.54 5.83
N PRO A 98 17.48 17.37 4.69
CA PRO A 98 17.75 16.06 4.12
C PRO A 98 18.28 15.09 5.16
N GLY A 99 17.78 13.86 5.15
CA GLY A 99 18.05 12.90 6.20
C GLY A 99 17.23 11.62 6.07
N VAL A 100 17.53 10.67 6.94
CA VAL A 100 16.83 9.38 7.00
C VAL A 100 15.82 9.40 8.14
N PHE A 101 14.59 9.00 7.84
CA PHE A 101 13.47 8.94 8.76
C PHE A 101 12.98 7.50 8.85
N ALA A 102 12.72 7.02 10.06
CA ALA A 102 12.11 5.71 10.26
C ALA A 102 10.60 5.84 10.08
N TRP A 103 9.93 4.80 9.61
CA TRP A 103 8.49 4.76 9.50
C TRP A 103 7.91 3.44 10.01
N LEU A 104 6.69 3.51 10.53
CA LEU A 104 5.90 2.38 11.01
C LEU A 104 4.49 2.52 10.47
N ALA A 105 3.95 1.44 9.93
CA ALA A 105 2.60 1.41 9.38
C ALA A 105 1.83 0.18 9.84
N ARG A 106 0.53 0.36 10.07
CA ARG A 106 -0.41 -0.71 10.41
C ARG A 106 -1.42 -0.85 9.27
N ILE A 107 -1.41 -1.99 8.60
CA ILE A 107 -2.16 -2.21 7.35
C ILE A 107 -3.15 -3.36 7.53
N GLU A 108 -4.41 -3.13 7.17
CA GLU A 108 -5.44 -4.15 7.06
C GLU A 108 -5.60 -4.61 5.61
N PHE A 109 -5.56 -5.91 5.38
CA PHE A 109 -5.76 -6.54 4.08
C PHE A 109 -7.23 -6.95 3.88
N ILE A 110 -7.62 -7.16 2.62
CA ILE A 110 -8.99 -7.57 2.28
C ILE A 110 -9.43 -8.92 2.87
N ASP A 111 -8.49 -9.74 3.35
CA ASP A 111 -8.78 -10.99 4.05
C ASP A 111 -9.00 -10.80 5.57
N GLY A 112 -9.01 -9.54 6.05
CA GLY A 112 -9.18 -9.15 7.45
C GLY A 112 -7.93 -9.28 8.30
N THR A 113 -6.80 -9.68 7.73
CA THR A 113 -5.52 -9.72 8.47
C THR A 113 -4.95 -8.31 8.62
N VAL A 114 -4.36 -8.05 9.79
CA VAL A 114 -3.70 -6.78 10.08
C VAL A 114 -2.23 -7.04 10.36
N GLU A 115 -1.34 -6.37 9.64
CA GLU A 115 0.11 -6.53 9.79
C GLU A 115 0.82 -5.19 9.98
N TRP A 116 1.97 -5.25 10.64
CA TRP A 116 2.86 -4.11 10.82
C TRP A 116 3.97 -4.13 9.77
N TYR A 117 4.18 -2.99 9.13
CA TYR A 117 5.27 -2.74 8.21
C TYR A 117 6.15 -1.62 8.78
N GLN A 118 7.45 -1.74 8.59
CA GLN A 118 8.41 -0.73 9.05
C GLN A 118 9.58 -0.63 8.07
N GLY A 119 10.25 0.50 8.11
CA GLY A 119 11.46 0.73 7.32
C GLY A 119 11.98 2.14 7.55
N ASP A 120 12.78 2.59 6.59
CA ASP A 120 13.27 3.95 6.53
C ASP A 120 13.03 4.58 5.16
N VAL A 121 13.03 5.91 5.14
CA VAL A 121 12.94 6.71 3.93
C VAL A 121 13.94 7.86 4.01
N THR A 122 14.60 8.14 2.89
CA THR A 122 15.52 9.26 2.74
C THR A 122 14.79 10.46 2.14
N LEU A 123 14.78 11.58 2.86
CA LEU A 123 14.41 12.88 2.34
C LEU A 123 15.62 13.50 1.64
N VAL A 124 15.48 13.88 0.37
CA VAL A 124 16.49 14.66 -0.37
C VAL A 124 15.90 15.96 -0.92
N ARG A 125 16.78 16.85 -1.40
CA ARG A 125 16.44 18.09 -2.12
C ARG A 125 17.39 18.30 -3.28
#